data_AF-A0A8K0P8P6-F1
#
_entry.id   AF-A0A8K0P8P6-F1
#
_cell.length_a   1.000
_cell.length_b   1.000
_cell.length_c   1.000
_cell.angle_alpha   90.00
_cell.angle_beta   90.00
_cell.angle_gamma   90.00
#
_symmetry.space_group_name_H-M   'P 1'
#
loop_
_entity.id
_entity.type
_entity.pdbx_description
1 polymer ?
#
loop_
_entity_poly.entity_id
_entity_poly.type
_entity_poly.pdbx_seq_one_letter_code
_entity_poly.pdbx_strand_id
1 'polypeptide(L)'
;MSQQRLAALVIAYSILKRRRKSEQKRSCWVKPWILRRSELGACSTLAKELRIEDTLQFRNFVRMSAQQLQFMVELLGPIIGKKDTKFRRAISVHDRVMVTLRFLASGDSYNSMQYLFRIPKCTIGRIVKEVSKAIFDVLKKRSLK
;
A
#
# COMPACT_ATOMS: atom_id res chain seq x y z
N MET A 1 -42.18 -16.36 14.95
CA MET A 1 -41.61 -16.22 13.59
C MET A 1 -40.13 -16.55 13.66
N SER A 2 -39.71 -17.66 13.04
CA SER A 2 -38.46 -18.34 13.42
C SER A 2 -37.21 -17.57 13.00
N GLN A 3 -36.22 -17.53 13.90
CA GLN A 3 -34.90 -16.90 13.71
C GLN A 3 -34.22 -17.30 12.38
N GLN A 4 -34.55 -18.48 11.85
CA GLN A 4 -34.07 -18.99 10.57
C GLN A 4 -34.51 -18.13 9.36
N ARG A 5 -35.72 -17.57 9.35
CA ARG A 5 -36.20 -16.70 8.26
C ARG A 5 -35.46 -15.35 8.24
N LEU A 6 -35.18 -14.81 9.42
CA LEU A 6 -34.43 -13.57 9.60
C LEU A 6 -32.97 -13.75 9.15
N ALA A 7 -32.33 -14.86 9.54
CA ALA A 7 -30.99 -15.20 9.07
C ALA A 7 -30.94 -15.35 7.53
N ALA A 8 -31.92 -16.03 6.93
CA ALA A 8 -32.00 -16.19 5.48
C ALA A 8 -32.13 -14.85 4.74
N LEU A 9 -32.93 -13.91 5.26
CA LEU A 9 -33.06 -12.56 4.68
C LEU A 9 -31.78 -11.75 4.77
N VAL A 10 -31.05 -11.81 5.90
CA VAL A 10 -29.75 -11.13 6.06
C VAL A 10 -28.73 -11.69 5.08
N ILE A 11 -28.68 -13.02 4.93
CA ILE A 11 -27.80 -13.70 3.97
C ILE A 11 -28.16 -13.27 2.54
N ALA A 12 -29.45 -13.34 2.17
CA ALA A 12 -29.92 -12.93 0.84
C ALA A 12 -29.58 -11.46 0.54
N TYR A 13 -29.84 -10.55 1.48
CA TYR A 13 -29.47 -9.14 1.36
C TYR A 13 -27.95 -8.96 1.19
N SER A 14 -27.13 -9.69 1.94
CA SER A 14 -25.67 -9.61 1.83
C SER A 14 -25.17 -10.10 0.46
N ILE A 15 -25.77 -11.16 -0.09
CA ILE A 15 -25.48 -11.71 -1.42
C ILE A 15 -25.88 -10.70 -2.51
N LEU A 16 -27.09 -10.13 -2.43
CA LEU A 16 -27.58 -9.12 -3.37
C LEU A 16 -26.71 -7.85 -3.35
N LYS A 17 -26.33 -7.37 -2.16
CA LYS A 17 -25.42 -6.23 -1.99
C LYS A 17 -24.04 -6.51 -2.59
N ARG A 18 -23.55 -7.74 -2.49
CA ARG A 18 -22.26 -8.16 -3.07
C ARG A 18 -22.33 -8.23 -4.60
N ARG A 19 -23.42 -8.77 -5.18
CA ARG A 19 -23.68 -8.79 -6.64
C ARG A 19 -23.78 -7.38 -7.23
N ARG A 20 -24.58 -6.50 -6.62
CA ARG A 20 -24.71 -5.09 -7.08
C ARG A 20 -23.36 -4.35 -7.12
N LYS A 21 -22.47 -4.66 -6.18
CA LYS A 21 -21.11 -4.09 -6.13
C LYS A 21 -20.17 -4.66 -7.20
N SER A 22 -20.36 -5.91 -7.65
CA SER A 22 -19.58 -6.46 -8.77
C SER A 22 -20.08 -5.97 -10.13
N GLU A 23 -21.37 -5.68 -10.25
CA GLU A 23 -22.00 -5.17 -11.47
C GLU A 23 -21.76 -3.67 -11.73
N GLN A 24 -21.27 -2.93 -10.73
CA GLN A 24 -20.87 -1.54 -10.92
C GLN A 24 -19.70 -1.46 -11.90
N LYS A 25 -20.02 -1.11 -13.15
CA LYS A 25 -19.04 -0.83 -14.20
C LYS A 25 -18.09 0.27 -13.72
N ARG A 26 -16.79 0.05 -13.92
CA ARG A 26 -15.79 1.08 -13.59
C ARG A 26 -15.99 2.27 -14.51
N SER A 27 -16.32 3.43 -13.93
CA SER A 27 -16.47 4.68 -14.69
C SER A 27 -15.15 5.14 -15.34
N CYS A 28 -14.00 4.73 -14.82
CA CYS A 28 -12.69 5.04 -15.39
C CYS A 28 -11.66 3.96 -15.06
N TRP A 29 -10.68 3.75 -15.95
CA TRP A 29 -9.58 2.80 -15.73
C TRP A 29 -8.69 3.19 -14.54
N VAL A 30 -8.28 4.48 -14.48
CA VAL A 30 -7.54 5.07 -13.36
C VAL A 30 -8.08 6.49 -13.12
N LYS A 31 -8.20 6.90 -11.86
CA LYS A 31 -8.62 8.27 -11.53
C LYS A 31 -7.52 9.28 -11.88
N PRO A 32 -7.80 10.44 -12.49
CA PRO A 32 -6.77 11.39 -12.93
C PRO A 32 -5.82 11.86 -11.82
N TRP A 33 -6.32 12.04 -10.59
CA TRP A 33 -5.49 12.45 -9.45
C TRP A 33 -4.50 11.36 -8.99
N ILE A 34 -4.74 10.08 -9.31
CA ILE A 34 -3.82 8.96 -9.05
C ILE A 34 -2.68 8.93 -10.06
N LEU A 35 -2.89 9.45 -11.29
CA LEU A 35 -1.84 9.50 -12.31
C LEU A 35 -0.71 10.47 -11.90
N ARG A 36 -1.05 11.53 -11.16
CA ARG A 36 -0.10 12.51 -10.59
C ARG A 36 0.70 12.00 -9.38
N ARG A 37 0.84 10.67 -9.22
CA ARG A 37 1.56 10.04 -8.10
C ARG A 37 3.03 10.45 -8.06
N SER A 38 3.71 10.49 -9.21
CA SER A 38 5.13 10.81 -9.30
C SER A 38 5.46 12.23 -8.84
N GLU A 39 4.50 13.14 -8.95
CA GLU A 39 4.67 14.57 -8.63
C GLU A 39 4.12 14.90 -7.24
N LEU A 40 2.94 14.36 -6.90
CA LEU A 40 2.14 14.80 -5.75
C LEU A 40 1.89 13.70 -4.72
N GLY A 41 2.50 12.52 -4.88
CA GLY A 41 2.45 11.45 -3.88
C GLY A 41 3.47 11.71 -2.77
N ALA A 42 3.14 11.33 -1.54
CA ALA A 42 3.99 11.59 -0.37
C ALA A 42 5.45 11.13 -0.51
N CYS A 43 5.74 10.09 -1.29
CA CYS A 43 7.13 9.68 -1.56
C CYS A 43 7.96 10.76 -2.26
N SER A 44 7.36 11.47 -3.21
CA SER A 44 8.02 12.51 -4.01
C SER A 44 7.95 13.90 -3.38
N THR A 45 6.97 14.12 -2.48
CA THR A 45 6.75 15.38 -1.78
C THR A 45 7.18 15.29 -0.32
N LEU A 46 6.23 15.18 0.62
CA LEU A 46 6.47 15.28 2.06
C LEU A 46 7.59 14.38 2.58
N ALA A 47 7.66 13.12 2.15
CA ALA A 47 8.71 12.21 2.63
C ALA A 47 10.10 12.63 2.14
N LYS A 48 10.19 13.29 0.97
CA LYS A 48 11.45 13.84 0.44
C LYS A 48 11.85 15.11 1.19
N GLU A 49 10.90 16.00 1.47
CA GLU A 49 11.10 17.21 2.29
C GLU A 49 11.58 16.82 3.69
N LEU A 50 10.85 15.95 4.40
CA LEU A 50 11.25 15.47 5.73
C LEU A 50 12.63 14.82 5.71
N ARG A 51 12.96 14.06 4.66
CA ARG A 51 14.28 13.41 4.57
C ARG A 51 15.44 14.42 4.52
N ILE A 52 15.22 15.58 3.91
CA ILE A 52 16.24 16.61 3.68
C ILE A 52 16.26 17.61 4.84
N GLU A 53 15.09 18.05 5.27
CA GLU A 53 14.91 19.20 6.17
C GLU A 53 14.77 18.77 7.64
N ASP A 54 14.14 17.62 7.92
CA ASP A 54 13.86 17.17 9.30
C ASP A 54 13.96 15.65 9.45
N THR A 55 15.19 15.18 9.68
CA THR A 55 15.50 13.76 9.83
C THR A 55 14.79 13.10 11.02
N LEU A 56 14.45 13.85 12.07
CA LEU A 56 13.71 13.35 13.23
C LEU A 56 12.26 13.07 12.83
N GLN A 57 11.63 13.99 12.10
CA GLN A 57 10.27 13.78 11.63
C GLN A 57 10.18 12.74 10.53
N PHE A 58 11.21 12.64 9.67
CA PHE A 58 11.33 11.50 8.76
C PHE A 58 11.35 10.17 9.52
N ARG A 59 12.18 10.09 10.57
CA ARG A 59 12.23 8.91 11.44
C ARG A 59 10.88 8.66 12.12
N ASN A 60 10.14 9.67 12.55
CA ASN A 60 8.79 9.48 13.09
C ASN A 60 7.78 9.02 12.03
N PHE A 61 7.93 9.49 10.79
CA PHE A 61 7.03 9.17 9.69
C PHE A 61 7.07 7.68 9.31
N VAL A 62 8.28 7.09 9.21
CA VAL A 62 8.49 5.67 8.82
C VAL A 62 9.04 4.76 9.92
N ARG A 63 9.37 5.28 11.11
CA ARG A 63 10.02 4.58 12.25
C ARG A 63 11.44 4.06 11.96
N MET A 64 12.09 4.56 10.92
CA MET A 64 13.45 4.17 10.50
C MET A 64 14.21 5.39 9.97
N SER A 65 15.55 5.36 10.02
CA SER A 65 16.37 6.38 9.36
C SER A 65 16.32 6.23 7.84
N ALA A 66 16.67 7.28 7.10
CA ALA A 66 16.74 7.24 5.64
C ALA A 66 17.75 6.20 5.12
N GLN A 67 18.87 6.03 5.82
CA GLN A 67 19.87 5.01 5.50
C GLN A 67 19.33 3.59 5.70
N GLN A 68 18.60 3.35 6.80
CA GLN A 68 17.96 2.06 7.05
C GLN A 68 16.88 1.76 6.01
N LEU A 69 16.10 2.76 5.61
CA LEU A 69 15.14 2.62 4.52
C LEU A 69 15.84 2.22 3.22
N GLN A 70 16.92 2.90 2.86
CA GLN A 70 17.68 2.61 1.64
C GLN A 70 18.23 1.19 1.64
N PHE A 71 18.79 0.74 2.77
CA PHE A 71 19.24 -0.64 2.96
C PHE A 71 18.09 -1.65 2.75
N MET A 72 16.90 -1.37 3.28
CA MET A 72 15.72 -2.24 3.08
C MET A 72 15.28 -2.28 1.61
N VAL A 73 15.37 -1.15 0.91
CA VAL A 73 15.04 -1.07 -0.52
C VAL A 73 15.99 -1.92 -1.37
N GLU A 74 17.29 -1.83 -1.10
CA GLU A 74 18.31 -2.64 -1.80
C GLU A 74 18.12 -4.14 -1.52
N LEU A 75 17.89 -4.49 -0.26
CA LEU A 75 17.70 -5.87 0.18
C LEU A 75 16.44 -6.52 -0.40
N LEU A 76 15.33 -5.77 -0.46
CA LEU A 76 14.04 -6.27 -0.95
C LEU A 76 13.89 -6.13 -2.48
N GLY A 77 14.67 -5.26 -3.11
CA GLY A 77 14.59 -4.95 -4.54
C GLY A 77 14.49 -6.15 -5.47
N PRO A 78 15.34 -7.18 -5.32
CA PRO A 78 15.28 -8.40 -6.13
C PRO A 78 13.97 -9.19 -5.98
N ILE A 79 13.27 -9.06 -4.85
CA ILE A 79 12.08 -9.85 -4.50
C ILE A 79 10.80 -9.11 -4.92
N ILE A 80 10.72 -7.81 -4.65
CA ILE A 80 9.51 -7.00 -4.84
C ILE A 80 9.59 -6.08 -6.07
N GLY A 81 10.69 -6.11 -6.83
CA GLY A 81 10.83 -5.36 -8.07
C GLY A 81 9.72 -5.69 -9.07
N LYS A 82 9.16 -4.68 -9.73
CA LYS A 82 8.21 -4.84 -10.84
C LYS A 82 8.72 -4.07 -12.04
N LYS A 83 8.51 -4.61 -13.24
CA LYS A 83 8.89 -3.98 -14.49
C LYS A 83 7.82 -2.98 -14.93
N ASP A 84 8.26 -1.90 -15.57
CA ASP A 84 7.36 -0.97 -16.23
C ASP A 84 6.64 -1.64 -17.39
N THR A 85 5.41 -1.20 -17.65
CA THR A 85 4.61 -1.65 -18.78
C THR A 85 4.29 -0.46 -19.67
N LYS A 86 3.98 -0.70 -20.95
CA LYS A 86 3.59 0.34 -21.92
C LYS A 86 2.42 1.21 -21.44
N PHE A 87 1.55 0.67 -20.59
CA PHE A 87 0.34 1.36 -20.13
C PHE A 87 0.54 2.16 -18.84
N ARG A 88 1.42 1.69 -17.94
CA ARG A 88 1.63 2.33 -16.63
C ARG A 88 3.01 2.01 -16.08
N ARG A 89 3.66 3.04 -15.52
CA ARG A 89 4.87 2.90 -14.70
C ARG A 89 4.57 2.13 -13.41
N ALA A 90 5.39 1.13 -13.15
CA ALA A 90 5.39 0.35 -11.93
C ALA A 90 5.56 1.27 -10.71
N ILE A 91 5.08 0.80 -9.56
CA ILE A 91 5.38 1.46 -8.29
C ILE A 91 6.80 1.01 -7.93
N SER A 92 7.71 1.98 -7.76
CA SER A 92 9.13 1.72 -7.50
C SER A 92 9.30 0.92 -6.22
N VAL A 93 10.37 0.13 -6.11
CA VAL A 93 10.70 -0.62 -4.89
C VAL A 93 10.71 0.32 -3.68
N HIS A 94 11.32 1.49 -3.82
CA HIS A 94 11.34 2.54 -2.80
C HIS A 94 9.92 2.91 -2.32
N ASP A 95 9.01 3.23 -3.23
CA ASP A 95 7.64 3.60 -2.87
C ASP A 95 6.89 2.44 -2.22
N ARG A 96 7.11 1.21 -2.70
CA ARG A 96 6.48 0.01 -2.12
C ARG A 96 6.92 -0.20 -0.66
N VAL A 97 8.20 -0.04 -0.37
CA VAL A 97 8.75 -0.15 0.99
C VAL A 97 8.27 1.02 1.86
N MET A 98 8.35 2.26 1.37
CA MET A 98 7.90 3.46 2.07
C MET A 98 6.43 3.37 2.50
N VAL A 99 5.54 2.98 1.58
CA VAL A 99 4.11 2.78 1.86
C VAL A 99 3.92 1.71 2.93
N THR A 100 4.64 0.61 2.84
CA THR A 100 4.51 -0.50 3.80
C THR A 100 4.99 -0.10 5.18
N LEU A 101 6.16 0.55 5.28
CA LEU A 101 6.68 1.02 6.56
C LEU A 101 5.79 2.10 7.15
N ARG A 102 5.25 3.03 6.34
CA ARG A 102 4.29 4.01 6.83
C ARG A 102 3.05 3.35 7.40
N PHE A 103 2.51 2.33 6.74
CA PHE A 103 1.38 1.54 7.25
C PHE A 103 1.70 0.86 8.59
N LEU A 104 2.86 0.20 8.68
CA LEU A 104 3.30 -0.48 9.92
C LEU A 104 3.58 0.51 11.05
N ALA A 105 4.06 1.71 10.72
CA ALA A 105 4.39 2.78 11.66
C ALA A 105 3.16 3.46 12.26
N SER A 106 2.09 3.67 11.46
CA SER A 106 0.91 4.42 11.89
C SER A 106 -0.33 3.57 12.17
N GLY A 107 -0.42 2.37 11.60
CA GLY A 107 -1.64 1.55 11.64
C GLY A 107 -2.83 2.17 10.88
N ASP A 108 -2.59 3.14 9.99
CA ASP A 108 -3.65 3.87 9.31
C ASP A 108 -4.42 2.99 8.29
N SER A 109 -5.65 3.37 8.00
CA SER A 109 -6.49 2.69 7.02
C SER A 109 -5.92 2.85 5.59
N TYR A 110 -6.11 1.81 4.77
CA TYR A 110 -5.74 1.89 3.34
C TYR A 110 -6.52 2.97 2.56
N ASN A 111 -7.67 3.42 3.08
CA ASN A 111 -8.41 4.53 2.48
C ASN A 111 -7.63 5.84 2.65
N SER A 112 -7.19 6.16 3.86
CA SER A 112 -6.39 7.35 4.16
C SER A 112 -5.08 7.35 3.37
N MET A 113 -4.35 6.23 3.43
CA MET A 113 -3.08 6.07 2.71
C MET A 113 -3.22 6.24 1.19
N GLN A 114 -4.37 5.87 0.62
CA GLN A 114 -4.61 6.03 -0.81
C GLN A 114 -4.55 7.51 -1.22
N TYR A 115 -5.04 8.42 -0.39
CA TYR A 115 -5.00 9.86 -0.68
C TYR A 115 -3.58 10.41 -0.51
N LEU A 116 -2.90 10.01 0.57
CA LEU A 116 -1.54 10.45 0.88
C LEU A 116 -0.52 10.02 -0.20
N PHE A 117 -0.52 8.74 -0.57
CA PHE A 117 0.46 8.19 -1.53
C PHE A 117 -0.03 8.21 -2.98
N ARG A 118 -1.29 8.57 -3.22
CA ARG A 118 -1.92 8.49 -4.56
C ARG A 118 -1.81 7.09 -5.18
N ILE A 119 -2.03 6.06 -4.36
CA ILE A 119 -2.05 4.66 -4.78
C ILE A 119 -3.42 4.07 -4.43
N PRO A 120 -4.11 3.36 -5.34
CA PRO A 120 -5.40 2.74 -5.02
C PRO A 120 -5.29 1.81 -3.81
N LYS A 121 -6.26 1.86 -2.89
CA LYS A 121 -6.27 1.05 -1.66
C LYS A 121 -6.12 -0.45 -1.89
N CYS A 122 -6.67 -0.96 -2.99
CA CYS A 122 -6.53 -2.38 -3.36
C CYS A 122 -5.08 -2.72 -3.74
N THR A 123 -4.37 -1.79 -4.38
CA THR A 123 -2.95 -1.91 -4.68
C THR A 123 -2.11 -1.79 -3.42
N ILE A 124 -2.43 -0.84 -2.52
CA ILE A 124 -1.74 -0.71 -1.21
C ILE A 124 -1.84 -2.02 -0.43
N GLY A 125 -3.03 -2.60 -0.29
CA GLY A 125 -3.19 -3.85 0.45
C GLY A 125 -2.39 -5.02 -0.14
N ARG A 126 -2.20 -5.06 -1.47
CA ARG A 126 -1.32 -6.07 -2.11
C ARG A 126 0.16 -5.78 -1.84
N ILE A 127 0.56 -4.51 -1.93
CA ILE A 127 1.93 -4.07 -1.66
C ILE A 127 2.32 -4.41 -0.23
N VAL A 128 1.51 -4.01 0.76
CA VAL A 128 1.77 -4.26 2.17
C VAL A 128 1.97 -5.75 2.42
N LYS A 129 1.08 -6.61 1.90
CA LYS A 129 1.21 -8.07 2.05
C LYS A 129 2.48 -8.62 1.42
N GLU A 130 2.79 -8.24 0.17
CA GLU A 130 3.98 -8.72 -0.55
C GLU A 130 5.28 -8.28 0.14
N VAL A 131 5.34 -7.02 0.56
CA VAL A 131 6.50 -6.44 1.22
C VAL A 131 6.68 -7.00 2.63
N SER A 132 5.62 -7.08 3.44
CA SER A 132 5.70 -7.68 4.78
C SER A 132 6.15 -9.15 4.72
N LYS A 133 5.67 -9.92 3.75
CA LYS A 133 6.14 -11.29 3.52
C LYS A 133 7.62 -11.31 3.16
N ALA A 134 8.05 -10.48 2.22
CA ALA A 134 9.45 -10.41 1.81
C ALA A 134 10.37 -10.00 2.98
N ILE A 135 9.94 -9.06 3.83
CA ILE A 135 10.67 -8.69 5.05
C ILE A 135 10.82 -9.90 5.97
N PHE A 136 9.73 -10.62 6.24
CA PHE A 136 9.75 -11.80 7.09
C PHE A 136 10.69 -12.89 6.55
N ASP A 137 10.59 -13.20 5.26
CA ASP A 137 11.41 -14.24 4.63
C ASP A 137 12.91 -13.90 4.69
N VAL A 138 13.26 -12.63 4.46
CA VAL A 138 14.64 -12.15 4.55
C VAL A 138 15.18 -12.18 5.98
N LEU A 139 14.39 -11.72 6.96
CA LEU A 139 14.80 -11.74 8.36
C LEU A 139 14.95 -13.18 8.87
N LYS A 140 14.01 -14.07 8.53
CA LYS A 140 14.08 -15.49 8.87
C LYS A 140 15.34 -16.15 8.29
N LYS A 141 15.68 -15.86 7.03
CA LYS A 141 16.90 -16.36 6.41
C LYS A 141 18.18 -15.88 7.11
N ARG A 142 18.15 -14.69 7.71
CA ARG A 142 19.30 -14.11 8.43
C ARG A 142 19.42 -14.64 9.86
N SER A 143 18.31 -14.92 10.54
CA SER A 143 18.30 -15.42 11.92
C SER A 143 18.53 -16.93 12.05
N LEU A 144 18.35 -17.67 10.96
CA LEU A 144 18.62 -19.12 10.88
C LEU A 144 20.02 -19.44 10.34
N LYS A 145 20.93 -18.46 10.40
CA LYS A 145 22.37 -18.59 10.17
C LYS A 145 23.09 -18.28 11.46
#